data_AF-A0A382NS99-F1
#
_entry.id   AF-A0A382NS99-F1
#
_cell.length_a   1.000
_cell.length_b   1.000
_cell.length_c   1.000
_cell.angle_alpha   90.00
_cell.angle_beta   90.00
_cell.angle_gamma   90.00
#
_symmetry.space_group_name_H-M   'P 1'
#
loop_
_entity.id
_entity.type
_entity.pdbx_description
1 polymer ?
#
loop_
_entity_poly.entity_id
_entity_poly.type
_entity_poly.pdbx_seq_one_letter_code
_entity_poly.pdbx_strand_id
1 'polypeptide(L)' 'MNIGHAYSSYQKKLAQLAKNKLLILNEWGMEKLSTRQANYLLDLMKERYQKTSIIIAR' A
#
# COMPACT_ATOMS: atom_id res chain seq x y z
N MET A 1 21.62 9.72 -6.22
CA MET A 1 20.57 8.69 -6.12
C MET A 1 19.24 9.38 -6.35
N ASN A 2 18.58 9.12 -7.49
CA ASN A 2 17.48 9.94 -8.00
C ASN A 2 16.15 9.57 -7.28
N ILE A 3 15.73 10.44 -6.36
CA ILE A 3 14.55 10.26 -5.49
C ILE A 3 13.26 10.02 -6.31
N GLY A 4 13.19 10.53 -7.53
CA GLY A 4 12.04 10.33 -8.44
C GLY A 4 11.90 8.89 -8.96
N HIS A 5 13.01 8.17 -9.19
CA HIS A 5 12.98 6.81 -9.73
C HIS A 5 12.50 5.78 -8.71
N ALA A 6 13.00 5.88 -7.47
CA ALA A 6 12.58 5.01 -6.35
C ALA A 6 11.09 5.17 -6.04
N TYR A 7 10.58 6.40 -6.18
CA TYR A 7 9.17 6.70 -5.97
C TYR A 7 8.25 6.05 -7.01
N SER A 8 8.63 6.09 -8.30
CA SER A 8 7.87 5.41 -9.34
C SER A 8 7.81 3.90 -9.10
N SER A 9 8.88 3.31 -8.53
CA SER A 9 8.95 1.89 -8.20
C SER A 9 7.98 1.52 -7.07
N TYR A 10 7.94 2.33 -6.00
CA TYR A 10 7.01 2.14 -4.88
C TYR A 10 5.55 2.19 -5.34
N GLN A 11 5.18 3.20 -6.12
CA GLN A 11 3.83 3.33 -6.65
C GLN A 11 3.45 2.17 -7.58
N LYS A 12 4.35 1.76 -8.47
CA LYS A 12 4.13 0.60 -9.35
C LYS A 12 3.89 -0.68 -8.55
N LYS A 13 4.64 -0.88 -7.45
CA LYS A 13 4.49 -2.07 -6.60
C LYS A 13 3.16 -2.06 -5.86
N LEU A 14 2.73 -0.92 -5.32
CA LEU A 14 1.40 -0.78 -4.73
C LEU A 14 0.27 -0.99 -5.75
N ALA A 15 0.40 -0.46 -6.96
CA ALA A 15 -0.58 -0.66 -8.03
C ALA A 15 -0.73 -2.14 -8.43
N GLN A 16 0.35 -2.92 -8.34
CA GLN A 16 0.28 -4.37 -8.53
C GLN A 16 -0.43 -5.06 -7.35
N LEU A 17 -0.07 -4.70 -6.11
CA LEU A 17 -0.71 -5.25 -4.90
C LEU A 17 -2.21 -4.96 -4.83
N ALA A 18 -2.66 -3.82 -5.34
CA ALA A 18 -4.07 -3.46 -5.41
C ALA A 18 -4.91 -4.48 -6.21
N LYS A 19 -4.31 -5.17 -7.20
CA LYS A 19 -4.99 -6.15 -8.06
C LYS A 19 -5.15 -7.53 -7.43
N ASN A 20 -4.42 -7.82 -6.35
CA ASN A 20 -4.45 -9.15 -5.73
C ASN A 20 -5.78 -9.40 -5.01
N LYS A 21 -6.35 -10.61 -5.09
CA LYS A 21 -7.62 -10.93 -4.40
C LYS A 21 -7.51 -10.83 -2.87
N LEU A 22 -6.32 -11.09 -2.33
CA LEU A 22 -6.01 -11.00 -0.91
C LEU A 22 -4.74 -10.16 -0.71
N LEU A 23 -4.81 -9.24 0.26
CA LEU A 23 -3.66 -8.46 0.74
C LEU A 23 -3.54 -8.66 2.25
N ILE A 24 -2.32 -8.94 2.72
CA ILE A 24 -2.02 -9.08 4.14
C ILE A 24 -1.06 -7.96 4.52
N LEU A 25 -1.44 -7.15 5.50
CA LEU A 25 -0.62 -6.12 6.12
C LEU A 25 -0.15 -6.65 7.48
N ASN A 26 1.07 -7.18 7.54
CA ASN A 26 1.69 -7.63 8.79
C ASN A 26 2.33 -6.45 9.52
N GLU A 27 2.37 -6.47 10.85
CA GLU A 27 3.03 -5.44 11.68
C GLU A 27 2.52 -4.02 11.40
N TRP A 28 1.22 -3.90 11.11
CA TRP A 28 0.61 -2.60 10.83
C TRP A 28 0.70 -1.66 12.03
N GLY A 29 1.26 -0.46 11.80
CA GLY A 29 1.37 0.58 12.83
C GLY A 29 2.58 0.45 13.76
N MET A 30 3.49 -0.50 13.51
CA MET A 30 4.75 -0.62 14.25
C MET A 30 5.70 0.56 13.99
N GLU A 31 5.66 1.14 12.79
CA GLU A 31 6.38 2.36 12.43
C GLU A 31 5.43 3.45 11.92
N LYS A 32 5.76 4.72 12.21
CA LYS A 32 5.03 5.86 11.66
C LYS A 32 5.27 5.96 10.16
N LEU A 33 4.21 5.76 9.40
CA LEU A 33 4.21 6.10 7.97
C LEU A 33 4.34 7.61 7.80
N SER A 34 5.14 8.02 6.83
CA SER A 34 5.08 9.40 6.33
C SER A 34 3.69 9.70 5.77
N THR A 35 3.26 10.96 5.80
CA THR A 35 1.97 11.41 5.23
C THR A 35 1.76 10.89 3.81
N ARG A 36 2.84 10.88 3.03
CA ARG A 36 2.84 10.43 1.63
C ARG A 36 2.59 8.92 1.52
N GLN A 37 3.25 8.10 2.34
CA GLN A 37 3.03 6.65 2.37
C GLN A 37 1.61 6.31 2.84
N ALA A 38 1.10 7.04 3.84
CA ALA A 38 -0.26 6.88 4.33
C ALA A 38 -1.30 7.16 3.23
N ASN A 39 -1.12 8.24 2.46
CA ASN A 39 -2.00 8.56 1.33
C ASN A 39 -2.00 7.45 0.27
N TYR A 40 -0.83 6.90 -0.07
CA TYR A 40 -0.76 5.80 -1.03
C TYR A 40 -1.50 4.55 -0.59
N LEU A 41 -1.36 4.21 0.69
CA LEU A 41 -2.06 3.05 1.21
C LEU A 41 -3.57 3.31 1.27
N LEU A 42 -4.00 4.52 1.64
CA LEU A 42 -5.40 4.88 1.62
C LEU A 42 -6.00 4.74 0.21
N ASP A 43 -5.31 5.22 -0.81
CA ASP A 43 -5.76 5.07 -2.20
C ASP A 43 -5.82 3.59 -2.62
N LEU A 44 -4.84 2.79 -2.20
CA LEU A 44 -4.88 1.35 -2.39
C LEU A 44 -6.08 0.70 -1.68
N MET A 45 -6.38 1.10 -0.44
CA MET A 45 -7.54 0.56 0.29
C MET A 45 -8.86 0.96 -0.37
N LYS A 46 -8.97 2.19 -0.88
CA LYS A 46 -10.15 2.65 -1.64
C LYS A 46 -10.36 1.81 -2.90
N GLU A 47 -9.31 1.52 -3.65
CA GLU A 47 -9.39 0.68 -4.85
C GLU A 47 -9.89 -0.73 -4.54
N ARG A 48 -9.56 -1.24 -3.35
CA ARG A 48 -9.92 -2.58 -2.89
C ARG A 48 -11.27 -2.66 -2.20
N TYR A 49 -11.79 -1.53 -1.71
CA TYR A 49 -13.06 -1.45 -0.99
C TYR A 49 -14.18 -2.11 -1.80
N GLN A 50 -14.88 -3.07 -1.19
CA GLN A 50 -15.93 -3.89 -1.81
C GLN A 50 -15.50 -4.76 -3.01
N LYS A 51 -14.23 -4.76 -3.41
CA LYS A 51 -13.72 -5.60 -4.53
C LYS A 51 -12.89 -6.79 -4.04
N THR A 52 -12.10 -6.60 -2.98
CA THR A 52 -11.10 -7.59 -2.54
C THR A 52 -10.83 -7.49 -1.04
N SER A 53 -10.35 -8.57 -0.44
CA SER A 53 -10.16 -8.65 1.02
C SER A 53 -8.82 -8.05 1.45
N ILE A 54 -8.81 -7.43 2.63
CA ILE A 54 -7.61 -6.95 3.32
C ILE A 54 -7.60 -7.62 4.69
N ILE A 55 -6.50 -8.28 5.03
CA ILE A 55 -6.23 -8.78 6.38
C ILE A 55 -5.16 -7.90 6.98
N ILE A 56 -5.42 -7.40 8.19
CA ILE A 56 -4.41 -6.72 9.02
C ILE A 56 -4.01 -7.73 10.09
N ALA A 57 -2.75 -8.12 10.06
CA ALA A 57 -2.14 -9.05 11.00
C ALA A 57 -1.19 -8.29 11.95
N ARG A 58 -0.97 -8.88 13.11
CA ARG A 58 -0.10 -8.33 14.15
C ARG A 58 1.36 -8.57 13.80
#